data_AF-X1A9J4-F1
#
_entry.id   AF-X1A9J4-F1
#
_cell.length_a   1.000
_cell.length_b   1.000
_cell.length_c   1.000
_cell.angle_alpha   90.00
_cell.angle_beta   90.00
_cell.angle_gamma   90.00
#
_symmetry.space_group_name_H-M   'P 1'
#
loop_
_entity.id
_entity.type
_entity.pdbx_description
1 polymer ?
#
loop_
_entity_poly.entity_id
_entity_poly.type
_entity_poly.pdbx_seq_one_letter_code
_entity_poly.pdbx_strand_id
1 'polypeptide(L)' 'MAGATVIEINVEPTVLTNYLTDIFLQGKASEVMTQLMEEVETMVAQG' A
#
# COMPACT_ATOMS: atom_id res chain seq x y z
N MET A 1 8.27 9.43 -19.04
CA MET A 1 7.02 9.71 -18.31
C MET A 1 6.96 8.69 -17.18
N ALA A 2 7.02 9.12 -15.92
CA ALA A 2 6.86 8.19 -14.80
C ALA A 2 5.36 7.99 -14.55
N GLY A 3 4.88 6.75 -14.68
CA GLY A 3 3.53 6.38 -14.23
C GLY A 3 3.45 6.40 -12.70
N ALA A 4 2.23 6.37 -12.16
CA ALA A 4 2.04 6.14 -10.73
C ALA A 4 2.20 4.65 -10.42
N THR A 5 2.81 4.33 -9.27
CA THR A 5 2.72 2.99 -8.67
C THR A 5 1.40 2.88 -7.93
N VAL A 6 0.59 1.88 -8.27
CA VAL A 6 -0.73 1.64 -7.70
C VAL A 6 -0.64 0.63 -6.56
N ILE A 7 -1.02 1.06 -5.36
CA ILE A 7 -1.11 0.21 -4.17
C ILE A 7 -2.59 -0.04 -3.86
N GLU A 8 -2.98 -1.30 -3.73
CA GLU A 8 -4.32 -1.70 -3.28
C GLU A 8 -4.24 -2.23 -1.85
N ILE A 9 -5.11 -1.72 -0.98
CA ILE A 9 -5.26 -2.17 0.40
C ILE A 9 -6.67 -2.69 0.60
N ASN A 10 -6.83 -4.00 0.68
CA ASN A 10 -8.13 -4.65 0.92
C ASN A 10 -7.97 -5.94 1.72
N VAL A 11 -9.04 -6.32 2.42
CA VAL A 11 -9.08 -7.60 3.17
C VAL A 11 -9.09 -8.80 2.21
N GLU A 12 -9.77 -8.65 1.08
CA GLU A 12 -9.89 -9.66 0.03
C GLU A 12 -9.51 -9.05 -1.32
N PRO A 13 -8.87 -9.82 -2.21
CA PRO A 13 -8.51 -9.35 -3.54
C PRO A 13 -9.77 -9.06 -4.36
N THR A 14 -9.66 -8.08 -5.27
CA THR A 14 -10.73 -7.68 -6.18
C THR A 14 -10.36 -7.97 -7.63
N VAL A 15 -11.28 -7.67 -8.55
CA VAL A 15 -10.98 -7.73 -10.00
C VAL A 15 -9.84 -6.78 -10.42
N LEU A 16 -9.50 -5.80 -9.56
CA LEU A 16 -8.43 -4.84 -9.83
C LEU A 16 -7.04 -5.37 -9.47
N THR A 17 -6.96 -6.33 -8.54
CA THR A 17 -5.70 -6.82 -7.95
C THR A 17 -4.72 -7.40 -8.96
N ASN A 18 -5.22 -8.07 -10.01
CA ASN A 18 -4.37 -8.66 -11.05
C ASN A 18 -4.38 -7.86 -12.36
N TYR A 19 -4.99 -6.66 -12.35
CA TYR A 19 -5.18 -5.84 -13.56
C TYR A 19 -4.55 -4.45 -13.46
N LEU A 20 -4.79 -3.74 -12.36
CA LEU A 20 -4.36 -2.34 -12.17
C LEU A 20 -3.34 -2.19 -11.03
N THR A 21 -3.32 -3.12 -10.09
CA THR A 21 -2.55 -3.05 -8.86
C THR A 21 -1.10 -3.52 -9.07
N ASP A 22 -0.12 -2.68 -8.72
CA ASP A 22 1.29 -3.07 -8.70
C ASP A 22 1.66 -3.77 -7.38
N ILE A 23 1.09 -3.30 -6.26
CA ILE A 23 1.34 -3.82 -4.91
C ILE A 23 0.02 -4.06 -4.19
N PHE A 24 -0.23 -5.29 -3.77
CA PHE A 24 -1.38 -5.65 -2.96
C PHE A 24 -0.98 -5.82 -1.49
N LEU A 25 -1.56 -5.00 -0.62
CA LEU A 25 -1.39 -5.10 0.83
C LEU A 25 -2.69 -5.64 1.44
N GLN A 26 -2.66 -6.90 1.86
CA GLN A 26 -3.85 -7.55 2.40
C GLN A 26 -4.12 -7.11 3.85
N GLY A 27 -5.32 -6.61 4.13
CA GLY A 27 -5.75 -6.26 5.48
C GLY A 27 -6.78 -5.14 5.53
N LYS A 28 -7.21 -4.77 6.74
CA LYS A 28 -8.07 -3.60 6.92
C LYS A 28 -7.26 -2.34 6.65
N ALA A 29 -7.81 -1.43 5.84
CA ALA A 29 -7.13 -0.19 5.49
C ALA A 29 -6.69 0.61 6.74
N SER A 30 -7.49 0.65 7.80
CA SER A 30 -7.14 1.34 9.05
C SER A 30 -5.88 0.77 9.72
N GLU A 31 -5.70 -0.55 9.70
CA GLU A 31 -4.58 -1.23 10.35
C GLU A 31 -3.32 -1.13 9.49
N VAL A 32 -3.46 -1.35 8.18
CA VAL A 32 -2.34 -1.30 7.22
C VAL A 32 -1.81 0.13 7.06
N MET A 33 -2.69 1.14 6.96
CA MET A 33 -2.25 2.53 6.83
C MET A 33 -1.51 3.03 8.06
N THR A 34 -1.91 2.57 9.26
CA THR A 34 -1.20 2.93 10.51
C THR A 34 0.24 2.40 10.48
N GLN A 35 0.41 1.11 10.17
CA GLN A 35 1.73 0.49 10.04
C GLN A 35 2.58 1.16 8.94
N LEU A 36 1.96 1.51 7.81
CA LEU A 36 2.66 2.16 6.71
C LEU A 36 3.19 3.55 7.11
N MET A 37 2.39 4.32 7.86
CA MET A 37 2.82 5.63 8.35
C MET A 37 3.98 5.52 9.33
N GLU A 38 3.93 4.57 10.27
CA GLU A 38 5.01 4.32 11.23
C GLU A 38 6.33 3.96 10.53
N GLU A 39 6.26 3.11 9.50
CA GLU A 39 7.44 2.72 8.72
C GLU A 39 8.00 3.92 7.92
N VAL A 40 7.14 4.70 7.25
CA VAL A 40 7.57 5.88 6.49
C VAL A 40 8.19 6.93 7.41
N GLU A 41 7.61 7.19 8.58
CA GLU A 41 8.18 8.09 9.58
C GLU A 41 9.56 7.61 10.05
N THR A 42 9.70 6.30 10.29
CA THR A 42 10.98 5.68 10.65
C THR A 42 12.03 5.85 9.56
N MET A 43 11.66 5.60 8.29
CA MET A 43 12.54 5.76 7.15
C MET A 43 12.98 7.21 6.94
N VAL A 44 12.05 8.17 7.10
CA VAL A 44 12.35 9.60 6.97
C VAL A 44 13.25 10.08 8.12
N ALA A 45 13.05 9.59 9.34
CA ALA A 45 13.88 9.97 10.49
C ALA A 45 15.32 9.40 10.44
N GLN A 46 15.55 8.37 9.62
CA GLN A 46 16.87 7.73 9.43
C GLN A 46 17.63 8.28 8.21
N GLY A 47 17.01 9.11 7.38
CA GLY A 47 17.59 9.74 6.18
C GLY A 47 18.03 11.18 6.41
#